data_AF-A0A6N6JJF0-F1
#
_entry.id   AF-A0A6N6JJF0-F1
#
_cell.length_a   1.000
_cell.length_b   1.000
_cell.length_c   1.000
_cell.angle_alpha   90.00
_cell.angle_beta   90.00
_cell.angle_gamma   90.00
#
_symmetry.space_group_name_H-M   'P 1'
#
loop_
_entity.id
_entity.type
_entity.pdbx_description
1 polymer ?
#
loop_
_entity_poly.entity_id
_entity_poly.type
_entity_poly.pdbx_seq_one_letter_code
_entity_poly.pdbx_strand_id
1 'polypeptide(L)' 'MDVANFGIILAAITICAVIAFALASRAKVKSRMANEDAPKSTLASDKRSDGKPADA' A
#
# COMPACT_ATOMS: atom_id res chain seq x y z
N MET A 1 29.51 -20.52 11.06
CA MET A 1 28.78 -19.24 11.22
C MET A 1 28.45 -19.09 12.68
N ASP A 2 28.81 -17.97 13.27
CA ASP A 2 28.47 -17.66 14.67
C ASP A 2 26.98 -17.32 14.82
N VAL A 3 26.40 -17.55 15.99
CA VAL A 3 24.97 -17.29 16.29
C VAL A 3 24.65 -15.80 16.11
N ALA A 4 25.60 -14.92 16.44
CA ALA A 4 25.49 -13.49 16.21
C ALA A 4 25.31 -13.17 14.71
N ASN A 5 26.13 -13.78 13.85
CA ASN A 5 26.04 -13.58 12.39
C ASN A 5 24.74 -14.14 11.82
N PHE A 6 24.23 -15.25 12.36
CA PHE A 6 22.93 -15.80 11.96
C PHE A 6 21.78 -14.84 12.25
N GLY A 7 21.77 -14.23 13.45
CA GLY A 7 20.75 -13.24 13.83
C GLY A 7 20.76 -12.00 12.92
N ILE A 8 21.95 -11.49 12.58
CA ILE A 8 22.10 -10.32 11.69
C ILE A 8 21.57 -10.62 10.29
N ILE A 9 21.91 -11.79 9.72
CA ILE A 9 21.46 -12.20 8.40
C ILE A 9 19.93 -12.34 8.38
N LEU A 10 19.35 -12.96 9.40
CA LEU A 10 17.90 -13.15 9.51
C LEU A 10 17.15 -11.81 9.64
N ALA A 11 17.68 -10.87 10.42
CA ALA A 11 17.13 -9.53 10.55
C ALA A 11 17.18 -8.77 9.20
N ALA A 12 18.32 -8.82 8.50
CA ALA A 12 18.49 -8.19 7.20
C ALA A 12 17.51 -8.76 6.15
N ILE A 13 17.36 -10.09 6.09
CA ILE A 13 16.40 -10.74 5.18
C ILE A 13 14.96 -10.32 5.51
N THR A 14 14.62 -10.28 6.81
CA THR A 14 13.27 -9.90 7.25
C THR A 14 12.93 -8.47 6.85
N ILE A 15 13.85 -7.53 7.05
CA ILE A 15 13.66 -6.12 6.64
C ILE A 15 13.51 -6.03 5.10
N CYS A 16 14.37 -6.71 4.35
CA CYS A 16 14.28 -6.76 2.89
C CYS A 16 12.93 -7.33 2.41
N ALA A 17 12.44 -8.39 3.05
CA ALA A 17 11.14 -8.99 2.71
C ALA A 17 9.97 -8.02 2.96
N VAL A 18 10.00 -7.28 4.07
CA VAL A 18 8.98 -6.26 4.39
C VAL A 18 9.00 -5.13 3.36
N ILE A 19 10.18 -4.63 2.99
CA ILE A 19 10.32 -3.58 1.97
C ILE A 19 9.78 -4.07 0.62
N ALA A 20 10.15 -5.27 0.20
CA ALA A 20 9.65 -5.86 -1.05
C ALA A 20 8.12 -6.02 -1.04
N PHE A 21 7.55 -6.48 0.08
CA PHE A 21 6.10 -6.59 0.25
C PHE A 21 5.41 -5.22 0.18
N ALA A 22 5.99 -4.19 0.80
CA ALA A 22 5.46 -2.82 0.75
C ALA A 22 5.48 -2.23 -0.67
N LEU A 23 6.52 -2.53 -1.46
CA LEU A 23 6.58 -2.12 -2.86
C LEU A 23 5.56 -2.88 -3.71
N ALA A 24 5.42 -4.19 -3.51
CA ALA A 24 4.44 -5.01 -4.22
C ALA A 24 2.99 -4.61 -3.89
N SER A 25 2.69 -4.28 -2.63
CA SER A 25 1.37 -3.81 -2.22
C SER A 25 1.04 -2.45 -2.86
N ARG A 26 1.99 -1.51 -2.90
CA ARG A 26 1.83 -0.25 -3.63
C ARG A 26 1.62 -0.46 -5.13
N ALA A 27 2.37 -1.35 -5.76
CA ALA A 27 2.20 -1.67 -7.17
C ALA A 27 0.82 -2.28 -7.46
N LYS A 28 0.35 -3.18 -6.58
CA LYS A 28 -1.00 -3.78 -6.68
C LYS A 28 -2.11 -2.72 -6.51
N VAL A 29 -1.97 -1.80 -5.54
CA VAL A 29 -2.94 -0.71 -5.35
C VAL A 29 -2.95 0.24 -6.55
N LYS A 30 -1.77 0.62 -7.06
CA LYS A 30 -1.65 1.47 -8.26
C LYS A 30 -2.26 0.81 -9.49
N SER A 31 -2.08 -0.50 -9.65
CA SER A 31 -2.75 -1.26 -10.70
C SER A 31 -4.27 -1.24 -10.55
N ARG A 32 -4.81 -1.39 -9.33
CA ARG A 32 -6.26 -1.26 -9.08
C ARG A 32 -6.80 0.15 -9.37
N MET A 33 -6.03 1.21 -9.12
CA MET A 33 -6.40 2.58 -9.49
C MET A 33 -6.38 2.82 -11.00
N ALA A 34 -5.54 2.12 -11.75
CA ALA A 34 -5.46 2.23 -13.21
C ALA A 34 -6.50 1.37 -13.96
N ASN A 35 -7.25 0.52 -13.26
CA ASN A 35 -8.31 -0.30 -13.83
C ASN A 35 -9.66 0.41 -13.66
N GLU A 36 -10.25 0.88 -14.76
CA GLU A 36 -11.57 1.55 -14.76
C GLU A 36 -12.72 0.61 -14.33
N ASP A 37 -12.56 -0.71 -14.50
CA ASP A 37 -13.53 -1.75 -14.13
C ASP A 37 -13.35 -2.31 -12.69
N ALA A 38 -12.40 -1.81 -11.90
CA ALA A 38 -12.26 -2.27 -10.53
C ALA A 38 -13.44 -1.75 -9.68
N PRO A 39 -14.11 -2.58 -8.86
CA PRO A 39 -15.19 -2.13 -7.99
C PRO A 39 -14.64 -1.05 -7.06
N LYS A 40 -15.09 0.19 -7.26
CA LYS A 40 -14.63 1.35 -6.50
C LYS A 40 -14.87 1.08 -5.02
N SER A 41 -13.80 1.09 -4.23
CA SER A 41 -13.90 1.07 -2.77
C SER A 41 -14.78 2.25 -2.33
N THR A 42 -15.87 1.95 -1.62
CA THR A 42 -16.87 2.92 -1.16
C THR A 42 -16.32 3.95 -0.16
N LEU A 43 -15.06 3.84 0.25
CA LEU A 43 -14.49 4.61 1.35
C LEU A 43 -13.35 5.56 0.96
N ALA A 44 -12.79 5.50 -0.26
CA ALA A 44 -11.42 5.97 -0.44
C ALA A 44 -11.13 7.11 -1.44
N SER A 45 -12.05 7.63 -2.26
CA SER A 45 -11.58 8.62 -3.26
C SER A 45 -12.53 9.67 -3.80
N ASP A 46 -13.74 9.85 -3.28
CA ASP A 46 -14.59 10.97 -3.70
C ASP A 46 -15.33 11.57 -2.51
N LYS A 47 -14.65 12.39 -1.71
CA LYS A 47 -15.31 13.62 -1.26
C LYS A 47 -15.03 14.66 -2.34
N ARG A 48 -15.80 14.57 -3.41
CA ARG A 48 -15.99 15.66 -4.37
C ARG A 48 -16.48 16.88 -3.58
N SER A 49 -15.66 17.91 -3.48
CA SER A 49 -16.03 19.21 -2.90
C SER A 49 -16.57 20.15 -3.97
N ASP A 50 -17.16 19.60 -5.02
CA ASP A 50 -17.81 20.29 -6.13
C ASP A 50 -19.33 20.49 -5.89
N GLY A 51 -19.81 20.15 -4.69
CA GLY A 51 -21.15 20.49 -4.22
C GLY A 51 -21.21 21.86 -3.55
N LYS A 52 -21.89 22.80 -4.21
CA LYS A 52 -22.53 24.02 -3.68
C LYS A 52 -22.83 23.94 -2.16
N PRO A 53 -22.65 25.01 -1.35
CA PRO A 53 -23.00 24.97 0.07
C PRO A 53 -24.46 24.53 0.21
N ALA A 54 -24.65 23.40 0.89
CA ALA A 54 -25.94 22.95 1.35
C ALA A 54 -26.17 23.53 2.73
N ASP A 55 -26.48 24.82 2.79
CA ASP A 55 -27.40 25.33 3.79
C ASP A 55 -28.05 26.61 3.27
N ALA A 56 -29.34 26.74 3.56
CA ALA A 56 -30.27 27.75 3.07
C ALA A 56 -30.08 29.13 3.72
#